data_AF-A0ABD5V412-F1
#
_entry.id   AF-A0ABD5V412-F1
#
_cell.length_a   1.000
_cell.length_b   1.000
_cell.length_c   1.000
_cell.angle_alpha   90.00
_cell.angle_beta   90.00
_cell.angle_gamma   90.00
#
_symmetry.space_group_name_H-M   'P 1'
#
loop_
_entity.id
_entity.type
_entity.pdbx_description
1 polymer ?
#
loop_
_entity_poly.entity_id
_entity_poly.type
_entity_poly.pdbx_seq_one_letter_code
_entity_poly.pdbx_strand_id
1 'polypeptide(L)'
;MTVQFAPLFGPIPGGIELAVIVLIAILLFGANKIPKLARSTGQAMGEFQKGREEIDQELKEMRDGATQTEDEPEPEIGEDEEPEIGADEPTAEMESDTGADLETETSTETDENR
;
A
#
# COMPACT_ATOMS: atom_id res chain seq x y z
N MET A 1 23.69 -12.33 24.11
CA MET A 1 23.19 -12.97 22.88
C MET A 1 22.28 -11.97 22.20
N THR A 2 22.76 -11.32 21.14
CA THR A 2 21.93 -10.44 20.30
C THR A 2 21.24 -11.32 19.26
N VAL A 3 19.91 -11.41 19.33
CA VAL A 3 19.12 -12.11 18.32
C VAL A 3 19.04 -11.19 17.10
N GLN A 4 19.81 -11.51 16.07
CA GLN A 4 19.75 -10.79 14.80
C GLN A 4 18.55 -11.31 14.01
N PHE A 5 17.43 -10.61 14.12
CA PHE A 5 16.28 -10.79 13.24
C PHE A 5 16.68 -10.29 11.85
N ALA A 6 17.15 -11.20 10.99
CA ALA A 6 17.25 -10.91 9.57
C ALA A 6 15.82 -10.73 9.03
N PRO A 7 15.53 -9.65 8.29
CA PRO A 7 14.25 -9.54 7.61
C PRO A 7 14.14 -10.70 6.61
N LEU A 8 13.28 -11.68 6.93
CA LEU A 8 12.97 -12.83 6.08
C LEU A 8 12.14 -12.42 4.85
N PHE A 9 11.65 -11.18 4.85
CA PHE A 9 11.16 -10.50 3.67
C PHE A 9 12.36 -9.76 3.07
N GLY A 10 12.85 -10.24 1.92
CA GLY A 10 13.96 -9.61 1.20
C GLY A 10 13.72 -8.12 0.92
N PRO A 11 14.69 -7.42 0.33
CA PRO A 11 14.52 -6.01 -0.01
C PRO A 11 13.23 -5.86 -0.82
N ILE A 12 12.28 -5.08 -0.29
CA ILE A 12 11.05 -4.80 -1.02
C ILE A 12 11.51 -4.16 -2.34
N PRO A 13 11.17 -4.76 -3.50
CA PRO A 13 11.55 -4.19 -4.79
C PRO A 13 11.09 -2.73 -4.80
N GLY A 14 12.03 -1.82 -5.13
CA GLY A 14 11.73 -0.41 -5.27
C GLY A 14 10.70 -0.16 -6.37
N GLY A 15 10.35 1.11 -6.57
CA GLY A 15 9.34 1.50 -7.55
C GLY A 15 9.63 1.00 -8.97
N ILE A 16 10.91 0.95 -9.37
CA ILE A 16 11.33 0.49 -10.69
C ILE A 16 11.18 -1.03 -10.80
N GLU A 17 11.64 -1.78 -9.81
CA GLU A 17 11.54 -3.25 -9.81
C GLU A 17 10.08 -3.70 -9.81
N LEU A 18 9.20 -3.03 -9.06
CA LEU A 18 7.76 -3.28 -9.13
C LEU A 18 7.17 -2.95 -10.51
N ALA A 19 7.59 -1.86 -11.15
CA ALA A 19 7.13 -1.53 -12.49
C ALA A 19 7.53 -2.62 -13.52
N VAL A 20 8.74 -3.19 -13.41
CA VAL A 20 9.19 -4.30 -14.26
C VAL A 20 8.35 -5.56 -14.02
N ILE A 21 8.05 -5.89 -12.76
CA ILE A 21 7.19 -7.05 -12.43
C ILE A 21 5.79 -6.86 -13.01
N VAL A 22 5.20 -5.67 -12.85
CA VAL A 22 3.89 -5.33 -13.41
C VAL A 22 3.91 -5.41 -14.93
N LEU A 23 4.97 -4.93 -15.58
CA LEU A 23 5.13 -5.03 -17.03
C LEU A 23 5.14 -6.49 -17.49
N ILE A 24 5.92 -7.36 -16.85
CA ILE A 24 5.94 -8.79 -17.16
C ILE A 24 4.57 -9.43 -16.94
N ALA A 25 3.88 -9.11 -15.84
CA ALA A 25 2.53 -9.60 -15.58
C ALA A 25 1.53 -9.15 -16.66
N ILE A 26 1.64 -7.90 -17.14
CA ILE A 26 0.84 -7.39 -18.25
C ILE A 26 1.14 -8.12 -19.56
N LEU A 27 2.38 -8.53 -19.82
CA LEU A 27 2.72 -9.30 -21.02
C LEU A 27 2.15 -10.73 -20.96
N LEU A 28 2.16 -11.36 -19.79
CA LEU A 28 1.65 -12.72 -19.60
C LEU A 28 0.12 -12.78 -19.61
N PHE A 29 -0.54 -11.87 -18.87
CA PHE A 29 -1.98 -11.89 -18.67
C PHE A 29 -2.73 -10.90 -19.58
N GLY A 30 -2.05 -9.89 -20.12
CA GLY A 30 -2.63 -8.81 -20.91
C GLY A 30 -3.05 -7.60 -20.06
N ALA A 31 -2.82 -6.39 -20.58
CA ALA A 31 -3.11 -5.12 -19.90
C ALA A 31 -4.57 -4.97 -19.43
N ASN A 32 -5.50 -5.65 -20.11
CA ASN A 32 -6.93 -5.60 -19.79
C ASN A 32 -7.40 -6.63 -18.76
N LYS A 33 -6.58 -7.64 -18.40
CA LYS A 33 -7.04 -8.73 -17.52
C LYS A 33 -7.01 -8.34 -16.05
N ILE A 34 -5.89 -7.83 -15.55
CA ILE A 34 -5.79 -7.38 -14.15
C ILE A 34 -6.87 -6.34 -13.79
N PRO A 35 -7.11 -5.26 -14.54
CA PRO A 35 -8.16 -4.30 -14.21
C PRO A 35 -9.57 -4.89 -14.34
N LYS A 36 -9.80 -5.81 -15.27
CA LYS A 36 -11.09 -6.49 -15.43
C LYS A 36 -11.40 -7.40 -14.23
N LEU A 37 -10.41 -8.17 -13.78
CA LEU A 37 -10.52 -9.00 -12.58
C LEU A 37 -10.75 -8.14 -11.34
N ALA A 38 -9.97 -7.06 -11.16
CA ALA A 38 -10.14 -6.13 -10.05
C ALA A 38 -11.56 -5.54 -10.01
N ARG A 39 -12.12 -5.14 -11.17
CA ARG A 39 -13.50 -4.64 -11.25
C ARG A 39 -14.54 -5.69 -10.88
N SER A 40 -14.46 -6.90 -11.43
CA SER A 40 -15.43 -7.96 -11.12
C SER A 40 -15.35 -8.44 -9.67
N THR A 41 -14.12 -8.61 -9.15
CA THR A 41 -13.89 -9.00 -7.76
C THR A 41 -14.30 -7.88 -6.81
N GLY A 42 -14.02 -6.62 -7.16
CA GLY A 42 -14.44 -5.47 -6.36
C GLY A 42 -15.96 -5.32 -6.30
N GLN A 43 -16.67 -5.52 -7.42
CA GLN A 43 -18.13 -5.50 -7.42
C GLN A 43 -18.70 -6.63 -6.56
N ALA A 44 -18.20 -7.86 -6.72
CA ALA A 44 -18.63 -9.01 -5.91
C ALA A 44 -18.37 -8.78 -4.41
N MET A 45 -17.19 -8.26 -4.05
CA MET A 45 -16.85 -7.94 -2.66
C MET A 45 -17.74 -6.81 -2.11
N GLY A 46 -18.07 -5.81 -2.91
CA GLY A 46 -18.95 -4.71 -2.52
C GLY A 46 -20.40 -5.16 -2.28
N GLU A 47 -20.96 -5.98 -3.16
CA GLU A 47 -22.28 -6.58 -2.97
C GLU A 47 -22.30 -7.53 -1.76
N PHE A 48 -21.23 -8.31 -1.57
CA PHE A 48 -21.07 -9.17 -0.41
C PHE A 48 -21.05 -8.38 0.90
N GLN A 49 -20.29 -7.28 0.97
CA GLN A 49 -20.21 -6.44 2.17
C GLN A 49 -21.55 -5.80 2.52
N LYS A 50 -22.31 -5.33 1.52
CA LYS A 50 -23.67 -4.80 1.73
C LYS A 50 -24.62 -5.86 2.27
N GLY A 51 -24.62 -7.05 1.66
CA GLY A 51 -25.43 -8.16 2.16
C GLY A 51 -25.05 -8.59 3.58
N ARG A 52 -23.76 -8.52 3.95
CA ARG A 52 -23.32 -8.77 5.33
C ARG A 52 -23.88 -7.73 6.30
N GLU A 53 -23.82 -6.45 5.93
CA GLU A 53 -24.32 -5.35 6.76
C GLU A 53 -25.85 -5.41 6.95
N GLU A 54 -26.60 -5.73 5.90
CA GLU A 54 -28.05 -5.97 5.96
C GLU A 54 -28.38 -7.14 6.92
N ILE A 55 -27.66 -8.25 6.81
CA ILE A 55 -27.83 -9.41 7.72
C ILE A 55 -27.50 -9.02 9.17
N ASP A 56 -26.40 -8.31 9.40
CA ASP A 56 -26.00 -7.89 10.74
C ASP A 56 -27.04 -6.92 11.35
N GLN A 57 -27.63 -6.04 10.54
CA GLN A 57 -28.72 -5.15 10.93
C GLN A 57 -30.01 -5.91 11.25
N GLU A 58 -30.43 -6.84 10.40
CA GLU A 58 -31.58 -7.71 10.66
C GLU A 58 -31.39 -8.55 11.93
N LEU A 59 -30.19 -9.09 12.15
CA LEU A 59 -29.84 -9.83 13.36
C LEU A 59 -29.89 -8.95 14.61
N LYS A 60 -29.44 -7.69 14.50
CA LYS A 60 -29.52 -6.71 15.59
C LYS A 60 -30.98 -6.35 15.89
N GLU A 61 -31.80 -6.08 14.87
CA GLU A 61 -33.22 -5.78 15.03
C GLU A 61 -34.00 -6.96 15.61
N MET A 62 -33.69 -8.20 15.22
CA MET A 62 -34.26 -9.39 15.81
C MET A 62 -33.87 -9.57 17.29
N ARG A 63 -32.62 -9.22 17.65
CA ARG A 63 -32.14 -9.28 19.03
C ARG A 63 -32.74 -8.17 19.90
N ASP A 64 -32.83 -6.97 19.37
CA ASP A 64 -33.30 -5.78 20.08
C ASP A 64 -34.85 -5.77 20.14
N GLY A 65 -35.54 -6.36 19.16
CA GLY A 65 -37.00 -6.58 19.16
C GLY A 65 -37.50 -7.57 20.23
N ALA A 66 -36.60 -8.33 20.87
CA ALA A 66 -36.91 -9.20 22.01
C ALA A 66 -36.76 -8.50 23.38
N THR A 67 -36.24 -7.28 23.44
CA THR A 67 -36.03 -6.54 24.70
C THR A 67 -36.49 -5.09 24.55
N GLN A 68 -37.78 -4.85 24.77
CA GLN A 68 -38.28 -3.50 25.02
C GLN A 68 -38.15 -3.22 26.53
N THR A 69 -37.04 -2.61 26.97
CA THR A 69 -36.94 -1.84 28.23
C THR A 69 -35.69 -0.93 28.15
N GLU A 70 -35.94 0.38 28.00
CA GLU A 70 -35.27 1.56 28.59
C GLU A 70 -33.73 1.58 28.75
N ASP A 71 -33.04 2.54 28.11
CA ASP A 71 -32.48 3.76 28.76
C ASP A 71 -31.52 4.52 27.81
N GLU A 72 -31.73 5.82 27.61
CA GLU A 72 -30.68 6.80 27.25
C GLU A 72 -30.17 7.41 28.55
N PRO A 73 -28.86 7.69 28.73
CA PRO A 73 -28.26 8.85 28.05
C PRO A 73 -26.79 8.67 27.62
N GLU A 74 -26.39 9.54 26.69
CA GLU A 74 -25.03 9.81 26.22
C GLU A 74 -24.00 9.99 27.35
N PRO A 75 -22.75 9.54 27.16
CA PRO A 75 -21.60 10.26 27.68
C PRO A 75 -21.07 11.21 26.59
N GLU A 76 -21.34 12.51 26.74
CA GLU A 76 -20.45 13.54 26.22
C GLU A 76 -19.07 13.32 26.85
N ILE A 77 -18.10 12.85 26.07
CA ILE A 77 -16.69 13.01 26.40
C ILE A 77 -16.24 14.28 25.67
N GLY A 78 -16.46 15.40 26.34
CA GLY A 78 -15.82 16.67 26.02
C GLY A 78 -14.35 16.62 26.43
N GLU A 79 -13.54 17.23 25.55
CA GLU A 79 -12.28 17.91 25.82
C GLU A 79 -11.11 17.02 26.27
N ASP A 80 -10.08 16.88 25.40
CA ASP A 80 -8.69 17.17 25.76
C ASP A 80 -7.75 16.98 24.54
N GLU A 81 -7.32 18.14 24.04
CA GLU A 81 -6.01 18.45 23.46
C GLU A 81 -5.51 17.72 22.19
N GLU A 82 -5.68 18.44 21.08
CA GLU A 82 -4.76 18.43 19.94
C GLU A 82 -3.45 19.14 20.35
N PRO A 83 -2.27 18.49 20.38
CA PRO A 83 -1.02 19.20 20.27
C PRO A 83 -0.68 19.33 18.79
N GLU A 84 -0.87 20.53 18.27
CA GLU A 84 -0.22 20.97 17.05
C GLU A 84 1.30 20.83 17.21
N ILE A 85 1.90 19.84 16.53
CA ILE A 85 3.34 19.85 16.31
C ILE A 85 3.55 20.77 15.12
N GLY A 86 3.82 22.02 15.49
CA GLY A 86 4.02 23.13 14.59
C GLY A 86 5.19 22.95 13.63
N ALA A 87 5.18 23.86 12.67
CA ALA A 87 6.22 24.12 11.70
C ALA A 87 7.61 24.17 12.35
N ASP A 88 8.52 23.36 11.81
CA ASP A 88 9.92 23.75 11.68
C ASP A 88 10.39 23.31 10.28
N GLU A 89 10.25 24.24 9.34
CA GLU A 89 11.12 24.27 8.17
C GLU A 89 12.47 24.82 8.61
N PRO A 90 13.57 24.11 8.32
CA PRO A 90 14.78 24.75 7.88
C PRO A 90 14.87 24.58 6.36
N THR A 91 14.51 25.66 5.69
CA THR A 91 15.06 26.02 4.39
C THR A 91 16.59 26.07 4.48
N ALA A 92 17.21 25.87 3.31
CA ALA A 92 18.47 26.50 2.88
C ALA A 92 19.70 25.59 2.64
N GLU A 93 19.81 25.13 1.39
CA GLU A 93 20.94 25.27 0.44
C GLU A 93 22.37 24.90 0.89
N MET A 94 22.97 23.94 0.17
CA MET A 94 24.31 24.15 -0.40
C MET A 94 24.56 23.23 -1.60
N GLU A 95 24.61 23.83 -2.78
CA GLU A 95 25.30 23.29 -3.95
C GLU A 95 26.82 23.31 -3.69
N SER A 96 27.54 22.25 -4.07
CA SER A 96 28.92 22.40 -4.57
C SER A 96 29.37 21.15 -5.34
N ASP A 97 29.37 21.35 -6.66
CA ASP A 97 30.24 20.80 -7.69
C ASP A 97 31.62 20.27 -7.24
N THR A 98 32.06 19.16 -7.87
CA THR A 98 33.45 18.78 -8.27
C THR A 98 33.36 17.30 -8.68
N GLY A 99 33.39 16.89 -9.95
CA GLY A 99 34.41 17.21 -10.96
C GLY A 99 35.48 16.13 -10.93
N ALA A 100 35.35 15.09 -11.77
CA ALA A 100 36.45 14.21 -12.22
C ALA A 100 35.93 13.19 -13.25
N ASP A 101 35.86 13.64 -14.50
CA ASP A 101 36.53 13.09 -15.67
C ASP A 101 36.79 11.56 -15.78
N LEU A 102 36.61 11.10 -17.02
CA LEU A 102 37.54 10.27 -17.80
C LEU A 102 37.13 8.82 -18.15
N GLU A 103 36.92 8.66 -19.47
CA GLU A 103 37.28 7.54 -20.38
C GLU A 103 36.29 6.40 -20.64
N THR A 104 35.56 6.57 -21.76
CA THR A 104 35.35 5.56 -22.82
C THR A 104 36.60 4.74 -23.10
N GLU A 105 36.50 3.41 -23.08
CA GLU A 105 37.08 2.45 -24.05
C GLU A 105 36.18 1.20 -24.09
N THR A 106 35.33 1.02 -25.11
CA THR A 106 35.53 0.14 -26.27
C THR A 106 36.49 -1.04 -26.05
N SER A 107 35.99 -2.27 -26.14
CA SER A 107 36.37 -3.26 -27.18
C SER A 107 35.81 -4.65 -26.84
N THR A 108 34.87 -5.10 -27.68
CA THR A 108 34.59 -6.51 -27.91
C THR A 108 35.75 -7.13 -28.69
N GLU A 109 36.47 -8.06 -28.09
CA GLU A 109 37.38 -8.98 -28.79
C GLU A 109 36.68 -10.34 -28.88
N THR A 110 36.10 -10.62 -30.04
CA THR A 110 35.68 -11.96 -30.46
C THR A 110 36.74 -12.41 -31.46
N ASP A 111 37.73 -13.18 -30.99
CA ASP A 111 38.67 -13.88 -31.86
C ASP A 111 38.26 -15.35 -32.01
N GLU A 112 38.54 -15.85 -33.20
CA GLU A 112 38.00 -17.01 -33.85
C GLU A 112 38.34 -18.33 -33.16
N ASN A 113 37.36 -19.23 -33.10
CA ASN A 113 37.63 -20.65 -33.06
C ASN A 113 36.65 -21.36 -34.00
N ARG A 114 37.04 -21.48 -35.28
CA ARG A 114 36.92 -22.70 -36.11
C ARG A 114 37.09 -22.43 -37.61
#